data_AF-A0A1Z8KTP1-F1
#
_entry.id   AF-A0A1Z8KTP1-F1
#
_cell.length_a   1.000
_cell.length_b   1.000
_cell.length_c   1.000
_cell.angle_alpha   90.00
_cell.angle_beta   90.00
_cell.angle_gamma   90.00
#
_symmetry.space_group_name_H-M   'P 1'
#
loop_
_entity.id
_entity.type
_entity.pdbx_description
1 polymer ?
#
loop_
_entity_poly.entity_id
_entity_poly.type
_entity_poly.pdbx_seq_one_letter_code
_entity_poly.pdbx_strand_id
1 'polypeptide(L)'
;MENKDPKKAFYYSLIPGMGQIYNGKLIKSAIFVGLEISAYVAWKDNSGKYNNYDNNNYPLKKHRYLEKRNKYAWWIGILYFYAMIDAVVDSHLNSFDSLMESSLKQKKQEEESK
;
A
#
# COMPACT_ATOMS: atom_id res chain seq x y z
N MET A 1 -16.37 -12.23 -13.97
CA MET A 1 -15.37 -11.56 -13.10
C MET A 1 -16.07 -11.30 -11.78
N GLU A 2 -15.49 -11.72 -10.66
CA GLU A 2 -16.13 -11.71 -9.34
C GLU A 2 -16.22 -10.27 -8.80
N ASN A 3 -17.40 -9.86 -8.32
CA ASN A 3 -17.60 -8.57 -7.66
C ASN A 3 -16.74 -8.52 -6.40
N LYS A 4 -15.65 -7.74 -6.43
CA LYS A 4 -14.76 -7.57 -5.29
C LYS A 4 -15.45 -6.66 -4.27
N ASP A 5 -15.68 -7.19 -3.07
CA ASP A 5 -16.36 -6.47 -1.99
C ASP A 5 -15.37 -5.47 -1.34
N PRO A 6 -15.67 -4.16 -1.35
CA PRO A 6 -14.82 -3.14 -0.74
C PRO A 6 -14.57 -3.38 0.76
N LYS A 7 -15.53 -3.97 1.47
CA LYS A 7 -15.35 -4.31 2.89
C LYS A 7 -14.30 -5.39 3.06
N LYS A 8 -14.27 -6.39 2.18
CA LYS A 8 -13.24 -7.43 2.19
C LYS A 8 -11.88 -6.84 1.82
N ALA A 9 -11.81 -5.96 0.81
CA ALA A 9 -10.58 -5.28 0.44
C ALA A 9 -9.99 -4.47 1.61
N PHE A 10 -10.84 -3.81 2.40
CA PHE A 10 -10.45 -3.12 3.63
C PHE A 10 -9.89 -4.08 4.70
N TYR A 11 -10.59 -5.18 4.98
CA TYR A 11 -10.07 -6.16 5.95
C TYR A 11 -8.74 -6.78 5.52
N TYR A 12 -8.57 -7.06 4.22
CA TYR A 12 -7.31 -7.55 3.68
C TYR A 12 -6.22 -6.47 3.67
N SER A 13 -6.54 -5.19 3.49
CA SER A 13 -5.55 -4.12 3.49
C SER A 13 -4.98 -3.77 4.87
N LEU A 14 -5.57 -4.27 5.95
CA LEU A 14 -4.97 -4.23 7.29
C LEU A 14 -3.63 -4.97 7.35
N ILE A 15 -3.46 -5.99 6.50
CA ILE A 15 -2.16 -6.60 6.28
C ILE A 15 -1.52 -5.87 5.10
N PRO A 16 -0.31 -5.32 5.26
CA PRO A 16 0.31 -4.56 4.19
C PRO A 16 0.45 -5.38 2.89
N GLY A 17 0.10 -4.75 1.77
CA GLY A 17 0.10 -5.38 0.44
C GLY A 17 -1.06 -6.33 0.12
N MET A 18 -1.76 -6.89 1.12
CA MET A 18 -2.81 -7.90 0.90
C MET A 18 -4.08 -7.33 0.25
N GLY A 19 -4.47 -6.09 0.56
CA GLY A 19 -5.59 -5.43 -0.13
C GLY A 19 -5.37 -5.27 -1.64
N GLN A 20 -4.13 -4.99 -2.05
CA GLN A 20 -3.75 -4.88 -3.46
C GLN A 20 -3.74 -6.25 -4.15
N ILE A 21 -3.31 -7.30 -3.45
CA ILE A 21 -3.38 -8.69 -3.93
C ILE A 21 -4.84 -9.09 -4.15
N TYR A 22 -5.74 -8.80 -3.19
CA TYR A 22 -7.18 -9.03 -3.33
C TYR A 22 -7.74 -8.35 -4.58
N ASN A 23 -7.31 -7.12 -4.85
CA ASN A 23 -7.69 -6.37 -6.05
C ASN A 23 -7.02 -6.87 -7.34
N GLY A 24 -6.12 -7.86 -7.29
CA GLY A 24 -5.42 -8.41 -8.45
C GLY A 24 -4.25 -7.55 -8.92
N LYS A 25 -3.84 -6.55 -8.14
CA LYS A 25 -2.80 -5.58 -8.48
C LYS A 25 -1.47 -5.99 -7.83
N LEU A 26 -0.88 -7.08 -8.33
CA LEU A 26 0.35 -7.66 -7.76
C LEU A 26 1.56 -6.73 -7.82
N ILE A 27 1.74 -5.99 -8.92
CA ILE A 27 2.87 -5.04 -9.07
C ILE A 27 2.75 -3.92 -8.04
N LYS A 28 1.55 -3.35 -7.84
CA LYS A 28 1.30 -2.34 -6.80
C LYS A 28 1.62 -2.90 -5.41
N SER A 29 1.14 -4.11 -5.11
CA SER A 29 1.42 -4.78 -3.84
C SER A 29 2.92 -4.90 -3.58
N ALA A 30 3.69 -5.39 -4.57
CA ALA A 30 5.14 -5.53 -4.46
C ALA A 30 5.84 -4.18 -4.22
N ILE A 31 5.40 -3.11 -4.87
CA ILE A 31 5.93 -1.75 -4.66
C ILE A 31 5.67 -1.29 -3.22
N PHE A 32 4.44 -1.39 -2.72
CA PHE A 32 4.11 -0.95 -1.35
C PHE A 32 4.88 -1.73 -0.30
N VAL A 33 4.89 -3.06 -0.41
CA VAL A 33 5.65 -3.93 0.51
C VAL A 33 7.14 -3.61 0.44
N GLY A 34 7.69 -3.40 -0.76
CA GLY A 34 9.10 -3.01 -0.94
C GLY A 34 9.44 -1.68 -0.27
N LEU A 35 8.57 -0.67 -0.41
CA LEU A 35 8.74 0.63 0.23
C LEU A 35 8.65 0.52 1.76
N GLU A 36 7.68 -0.22 2.28
CA GLU A 36 7.52 -0.44 3.73
C GLU A 36 8.71 -1.19 4.34
N ILE A 37 9.19 -2.25 3.68
CA ILE A 37 10.40 -2.97 4.10
C ILE A 37 11.60 -2.01 4.10
N SER A 38 11.75 -1.19 3.06
CA SER A 38 12.87 -0.24 2.97
C SER A 38 12.82 0.80 4.12
N ALA A 39 11.62 1.32 4.42
CA ALA A 39 11.41 2.28 5.50
C ALA A 39 11.64 1.63 6.86
N TYR A 40 11.19 0.39 7.06
CA TYR A 40 11.43 -0.40 8.26
C TYR A 40 12.92 -0.70 8.50
N VAL A 41 13.64 -1.13 7.45
CA VAL A 41 15.09 -1.38 7.54
C VAL A 41 15.82 -0.09 7.90
N ALA A 42 15.48 1.03 7.26
CA ALA A 42 16.09 2.32 7.56
C ALA A 42 15.75 2.80 8.98
N TRP A 43 14.51 2.61 9.43
CA TRP A 43 14.12 2.88 10.81
C TRP A 43 14.94 2.05 11.80
N LYS A 44 15.06 0.74 11.57
CA LYS A 44 15.77 -0.20 12.44
C LYS A 44 17.27 0.13 12.54
N ASP A 45 17.91 0.42 11.41
CA ASP A 45 19.32 0.82 11.37
C ASP A 45 19.57 2.12 12.17
N ASN A 46 18.75 3.15 11.94
CA ASN A 46 18.90 4.41 12.66
C ASN A 46 18.54 4.28 14.16
N SER A 47 17.59 3.42 14.51
CA SER A 47 17.24 3.10 15.89
C SER A 47 18.40 2.40 16.61
N GLY A 48 19.02 1.41 15.96
CA GLY A 48 20.20 0.71 16.48
C GLY A 48 21.38 1.65 16.70
N LYS A 49 21.67 2.52 15.72
CA LYS A 49 22.75 3.53 15.82
C LYS A 49 22.49 4.56 16.92
N TYR A 50 21.23 4.95 17.13
CA TYR A 50 20.87 5.85 18.22
C TYR A 50 21.06 5.19 19.59
N ASN A 51 20.61 3.95 19.76
CA ASN A 51 20.68 3.23 21.04
C ASN A 51 22.12 2.87 21.44
N ASN A 52 22.95 2.50 20.45
CA ASN A 52 24.35 2.11 20.68
C ASN A 52 25.34 3.25 20.42
N TYR A 53 24.87 4.49 20.40
CA TYR A 53 25.69 5.65 20.02
C TYR A 53 26.90 5.83 20.93
N ASP A 54 26.71 5.73 22.24
CA ASP A 54 27.76 6.04 23.21
C ASP A 54 28.86 4.95 23.24
N ASN A 55 28.57 3.77 22.68
CA ASN A 55 29.48 2.62 22.61
C ASN A 55 30.21 2.50 21.26
N ASN A 56 29.91 3.36 20.27
CA ASN A 56 30.42 3.24 18.91
C ASN A 56 30.81 4.61 18.33
N ASN A 57 31.83 4.64 17.47
CA ASN A 57 32.21 5.86 16.78
C ASN A 57 31.43 6.01 15.47
N TYR A 58 30.24 6.61 15.54
CA TYR A 58 29.42 6.88 14.35
C TYR A 58 29.72 8.25 13.72
N PRO A 59 29.67 8.38 12.38
CA PRO A 59 30.07 9.60 11.69
C PRO A 59 29.10 10.79 11.86
N LEU A 60 27.85 10.54 12.26
CA LEU A 60 26.86 11.59 12.48
C LEU A 60 26.66 11.85 13.98
N LYS A 61 26.15 13.02 14.34
CA LYS A 61 25.72 13.33 15.72
C LYS A 61 24.53 12.45 16.14
N LYS A 62 24.46 12.03 17.40
CA LYS A 62 23.37 11.21 17.99
C LYS A 62 21.97 11.68 17.58
N HIS A 63 21.73 12.99 17.67
CA HIS A 63 20.45 13.61 17.31
C HIS A 63 20.03 13.34 15.85
N ARG A 64 20.97 13.23 14.91
CA ARG A 64 20.66 12.94 13.50
C ARG A 64 20.06 11.54 13.32
N TYR A 65 20.51 10.57 14.12
CA TYR A 65 19.93 9.22 14.12
C TYR A 65 18.51 9.20 14.72
N LEU A 66 18.26 10.04 15.73
CA LEU A 66 16.93 10.26 16.30
C LEU A 66 15.95 10.86 15.28
N GLU A 67 16.37 11.91 14.57
CA GLU A 67 15.57 12.52 13.51
C GLU A 67 15.28 11.52 12.39
N LYS A 68 16.29 10.75 11.96
CA LYS A 68 16.14 9.76 10.89
C LYS A 68 15.18 8.64 11.29
N ARG A 69 15.31 8.06 12.49
CA ARG A 69 14.35 7.03 12.94
C ARG A 69 12.94 7.62 13.02
N ASN A 70 12.75 8.83 13.54
CA ASN A 70 11.43 9.44 13.62
C ASN A 70 10.85 9.70 12.22
N LYS A 71 11.68 10.20 11.29
CA LYS A 71 11.30 10.38 9.88
C LYS A 71 10.83 9.05 9.26
N TYR A 72 11.58 7.96 9.43
CA TYR A 72 11.20 6.67 8.85
C TYR A 72 9.97 6.05 9.54
N ALA A 73 9.79 6.25 10.85
CA ALA A 73 8.56 5.84 11.54
C ALA A 73 7.32 6.53 10.95
N TRP A 74 7.42 7.84 10.66
CA TRP A 74 6.37 8.57 9.96
C TRP A 74 6.13 8.04 8.54
N TRP A 75 7.19 7.74 7.79
CA TRP A 75 7.05 7.15 6.46
C TRP A 75 6.36 5.78 6.48
N ILE A 76 6.67 4.93 7.46
CA ILE A 76 5.97 3.64 7.62
C ILE A 76 4.47 3.87 7.82
N GLY A 77 4.09 4.78 8.72
CA GLY A 77 2.68 5.10 8.96
C GLY A 77 1.98 5.65 7.72
N ILE A 78 2.60 6.60 7.02
CA ILE A 78 2.05 7.20 5.80
C ILE A 78 1.88 6.15 4.70
N LEU A 79 2.90 5.33 4.46
CA LEU A 79 2.86 4.27 3.43
C LEU A 79 1.75 3.25 3.73
N TYR A 80 1.62 2.83 4.99
CA TYR A 80 0.59 1.90 5.43
C TYR A 80 -0.82 2.43 5.13
N PHE A 81 -1.14 3.64 5.59
CA PHE A 81 -2.45 4.24 5.35
C PHE A 81 -2.69 4.54 3.87
N TYR A 82 -1.67 4.97 3.13
CA TYR A 82 -1.79 5.24 1.71
C TYR A 82 -2.09 3.96 0.91
N ALA A 83 -1.37 2.87 1.17
CA ALA A 83 -1.61 1.58 0.52
C ALA A 83 -3.01 1.04 0.85
N MET A 84 -3.47 1.26 2.09
CA MET A 84 -4.81 0.90 2.55
C MET A 84 -5.89 1.66 1.79
N ILE A 85 -5.77 2.99 1.68
CA ILE A 85 -6.72 3.83 0.95
C ILE A 85 -6.73 3.48 -0.54
N ASP A 86 -5.55 3.31 -1.17
CA ASP A 86 -5.44 2.92 -2.58
C ASP A 86 -6.15 1.59 -2.86
N ALA A 87 -6.02 0.60 -1.94
CA ALA A 87 -6.71 -0.68 -2.08
C ALA A 87 -8.23 -0.55 -1.95
N VAL A 88 -8.71 0.28 -1.02
CA VAL A 88 -10.15 0.52 -0.87
C VAL A 88 -10.70 1.20 -2.13
N VAL A 89 -10.05 2.26 -2.62
CA VAL A 89 -10.45 2.97 -3.84
C VAL A 89 -10.47 2.03 -5.05
N ASP A 90 -9.43 1.20 -5.22
CA ASP A 90 -9.34 0.24 -6.31
C ASP A 90 -10.45 -0.80 -6.29
N SER A 91 -10.91 -1.21 -5.10
CA SER A 91 -12.03 -2.13 -4.97
C SER A 91 -13.37 -1.46 -5.35
N HIS A 92 -13.56 -0.18 -4.99
CA HIS A 92 -14.73 0.58 -5.39
C HIS A 92 -14.79 0.80 -6.90
N LEU A 93 -13.67 1.15 -7.54
CA LEU A 93 -13.64 1.38 -8.99
C LEU A 93 -13.91 0.11 -9.82
N ASN A 94 -13.38 -1.04 -9.41
CA ASN A 94 -13.64 -2.31 -10.10
C ASN A 94 -15.15 -2.63 -10.19
N SER A 95 -15.91 -2.28 -9.14
CA SER A 95 -17.36 -2.49 -9.15
C SER A 95 -18.04 -1.60 -10.21
N PHE A 96 -17.58 -0.37 -10.39
CA PHE A 96 -18.11 0.57 -11.39
C PHE A 96 -17.77 0.16 -12.82
N ASP A 97 -16.52 -0.20 -13.10
CA ASP A 97 -16.08 -0.61 -14.45
C ASP A 97 -16.88 -1.82 -14.95
N SER A 98 -17.16 -2.78 -14.05
CA SER A 98 -17.95 -3.96 -14.38
C SER A 98 -19.39 -3.63 -14.82
N LEU A 99 -20.02 -2.64 -14.19
CA LEU A 99 -21.39 -2.20 -14.49
C LEU A 99 -21.45 -1.43 -15.81
N MET A 100 -20.42 -0.62 -16.09
CA MET A 100 -20.29 0.08 -17.36
C MET A 100 -20.08 -0.92 -18.51
N GLU A 101 -19.19 -1.90 -18.35
CA GLU A 101 -18.93 -2.91 -19.37
C GLU A 101 -20.18 -3.74 -19.70
N SER A 102 -20.94 -4.16 -18.67
CA SER A 102 -22.18 -4.91 -18.89
C SER A 102 -23.22 -4.08 -19.65
N SER A 103 -23.38 -2.80 -19.28
CA SER A 103 -24.34 -1.89 -19.92
C SER A 103 -23.99 -1.64 -21.40
N LEU A 104 -22.69 -1.48 -21.70
CA LEU A 104 -22.21 -1.32 -23.07
C LEU A 104 -22.43 -2.59 -23.91
N LYS A 105 -22.18 -3.78 -23.34
CA LYS A 105 -22.44 -5.06 -24.03
C LYS A 105 -23.92 -5.24 -24.36
N GLN A 106 -24.81 -4.94 -23.41
CA GLN A 106 -26.25 -5.03 -23.63
C GLN A 106 -26.70 -4.11 -24.76
N LYS A 107 -26.26 -2.85 -24.76
CA LYS A 107 -26.58 -1.89 -25.82
C LYS A 107 -26.12 -2.35 -27.20
N LYS A 108 -24.92 -2.93 -27.28
CA LYS A 108 -24.36 -3.44 -28.54
C LYS A 108 -25.15 -4.64 -29.07
N GLN A 109 -25.59 -5.54 -28.20
CA GLN A 109 -26.44 -6.67 -28.58
C GLN A 109 -27.83 -6.23 -29.09
N GLU A 110 -28.41 -5.20 -28.48
CA GLU A 110 -29.68 -4.61 -28.96
C GLU A 110 -29.54 -4.00 -30.35
N GLU A 111 -28.41 -3.34 -30.66
CA GLU A 111 -28.11 -2.77 -31.98
C GLU A 111 -27.86 -3.84 -33.05
N GLU A 112 -27.20 -4.95 -32.72
CA GLU A 112 -26.93 -6.06 -33.66
C GLU A 112 -28.14 -6.97 -33.92
N SER A 113 -29.16 -6.93 -33.05
CA SER A 113 -30.39 -7.72 -33.16
C SER A 113 -31.52 -7.06 -33.98
N LYS A 114 -31.30 -5.82 -34.44
CA LYS A 114 -32.21 -5.06 -35.31
C LYS A 114 -31.71 -5.03 -36.75
#